data_AF-A0A535ANY6-F1
#
_entry.id   AF-A0A535ANY6-F1
#
_cell.length_a   1.000
_cell.length_b   1.000
_cell.length_c   1.000
_cell.angle_alpha   90.00
_cell.angle_beta   90.00
_cell.angle_gamma   90.00
#
_symmetry.space_group_name_H-M   'P 1'
#
loop_
_entity.id
_entity.type
_entity.pdbx_description
1 polymer ?
#
loop_
_entity_poly.entity_id
_entity_poly.type
_entity_poly.pdbx_seq_one_letter_code
_entity_poly.pdbx_strand_id
1 'polypeptide(L)'
;TLDAILGRVSDAIRFVALFTILTGFAVLASAVLSSRSQRLKESILLRTLGAPWRQIVSSVIAEYMFLGLISGLTGAVLAIAASWGLSFYFFKTVAAISLPAVISIPLLVTGITVLAGGLGCWGIFRRSALEALRAER
;
A
#
# COMPACT_ATOMS: atom_id res chain seq x y z
N THR A 1 4.42 15.61 38.78
CA THR A 1 5.51 16.00 37.86
C THR A 1 5.81 14.92 36.83
N LEU A 2 5.77 13.63 37.19
CA LEU A 2 5.93 12.53 36.24
C LEU A 2 4.80 12.44 35.20
N ASP A 3 3.53 12.64 35.58
CA ASP A 3 2.40 12.62 34.63
C ASP A 3 2.49 13.70 33.56
N ALA A 4 3.02 14.88 33.91
CA ALA A 4 3.24 15.96 32.96
C ALA A 4 4.35 15.62 31.96
N ILE A 5 5.43 14.97 32.41
CA ILE A 5 6.52 14.51 31.53
C ILE A 5 6.04 13.36 30.63
N LEU A 6 5.34 12.37 31.19
CA LEU A 6 4.75 11.26 30.44
C LEU A 6 3.73 11.75 29.40
N GLY A 7 2.91 12.75 29.75
CA GLY A 7 2.00 13.41 28.82
C GLY A 7 2.73 14.07 27.65
N ARG A 8 3.78 14.85 27.93
CA ARG A 8 4.60 15.49 26.89
C ARG A 8 5.29 14.48 25.96
N VAL A 9 5.78 13.37 26.52
CA VAL A 9 6.40 12.29 25.73
C VAL A 9 5.35 11.59 24.87
N SER A 10 4.17 11.30 25.41
CA SER A 10 3.08 10.69 24.63
C SER A 10 2.61 11.59 23.48
N ASP A 11 2.55 12.91 23.70
CA ASP A 11 2.19 13.88 22.66
C ASP A 11 3.28 13.94 21.56
N ALA A 12 4.56 13.93 21.95
CA ALA A 12 5.66 13.91 21.00
C ALA A 12 5.64 12.62 20.15
N ILE A 13 5.42 11.45 20.76
CA ILE A 13 5.31 10.17 20.04
C ILE A 13 4.13 10.20 19.06
N ARG A 14 2.98 10.73 19.46
CA ARG A 14 1.82 10.89 18.55
C ARG A 14 2.13 11.79 17.37
N PHE A 15 2.85 12.89 17.59
CA PHE A 15 3.27 13.80 16.52
C PHE A 15 4.21 13.10 15.54
N VAL A 16 5.20 12.36 16.04
CA VAL A 16 6.11 11.57 15.19
C VAL A 16 5.34 10.51 14.41
N ALA A 17 4.44 9.78 15.05
CA ALA A 17 3.63 8.75 14.40
C ALA A 17 2.78 9.34 13.24
N LEU A 18 2.13 10.48 13.45
CA LEU A 18 1.38 11.19 12.41
C LEU A 18 2.29 11.61 11.25
N PHE A 19 3.46 12.16 11.56
CA PHE A 19 4.43 12.56 10.56
C PHE A 19 4.91 11.37 9.73
N THR A 20 5.24 10.24 10.37
CA THR A 20 5.64 8.99 9.68
C THR A 20 4.54 8.49 8.74
N ILE A 21 3.28 8.52 9.16
CA ILE A 21 2.15 8.12 8.32
C ILE A 21 2.05 9.02 7.09
N LEU A 22 2.14 10.35 7.27
CA LEU A 22 2.15 11.32 6.17
C LEU A 22 3.30 11.08 5.19
N THR A 23 4.52 10.87 5.69
CA THR A 23 5.68 10.54 4.86
C THR A 23 5.45 9.24 4.08
N GLY A 24 4.89 8.22 4.73
CA GLY A 24 4.51 6.96 4.08
C GLY A 24 3.58 7.18 2.89
N PHE A 25 2.52 7.98 3.05
CA PHE A 25 1.63 8.34 1.94
C PHE A 25 2.33 9.08 0.80
N ALA A 26 3.22 10.02 1.12
CA ALA A 26 3.99 10.76 0.11
C ALA A 26 4.95 9.85 -0.68
N VAL A 27 5.62 8.91 0.00
CA VAL A 27 6.49 7.91 -0.63
C VAL A 27 5.67 6.98 -1.53
N LEU A 28 4.53 6.48 -1.05
CA LEU A 28 3.62 5.64 -1.84
C LEU A 28 3.13 6.37 -3.11
N ALA A 29 2.72 7.63 -2.99
CA ALA A 29 2.31 8.45 -4.13
C ALA A 29 3.45 8.57 -5.17
N SER A 30 4.68 8.82 -4.70
CA SER A 30 5.86 8.95 -5.56
C SER A 30 6.18 7.65 -6.31
N ALA A 31 6.10 6.50 -5.62
CA ALA A 31 6.30 5.18 -6.24
C ALA A 31 5.24 4.88 -7.32
N VAL A 32 3.98 5.22 -7.06
CA VAL A 32 2.88 5.03 -8.04
C VAL A 32 3.06 5.92 -9.27
N LEU A 33 3.49 7.17 -9.10
CA LEU A 33 3.81 8.06 -10.23
C LEU A 33 4.94 7.49 -11.09
N SER A 34 5.98 6.92 -10.47
CA SER A 34 7.12 6.33 -11.18
C SER A 34 6.74 5.07 -11.99
N SER A 35 5.88 4.20 -11.44
CA SER A 35 5.42 2.96 -12.10
C SER A 35 4.63 3.21 -13.41
N ARG A 36 4.05 4.41 -13.57
CA ARG A 36 3.25 4.78 -14.76
C ARG A 36 4.08 4.90 -16.05
N SER A 37 5.36 5.27 -15.95
CA SER A 37 6.20 5.60 -17.10
C SER A 37 6.70 4.39 -17.90
N GLN A 38 6.78 3.21 -17.28
CA GLN A 38 7.21 1.97 -17.96
C GLN A 38 6.10 1.30 -18.79
N ARG A 39 4.84 1.35 -18.32
CA ARG A 39 3.71 0.64 -18.95
C ARG A 39 3.22 1.28 -20.25
N LEU A 40 3.54 2.56 -20.48
CA LEU A 40 3.21 3.28 -21.73
C LEU A 40 3.98 2.72 -22.95
N LYS A 41 5.22 2.23 -22.77
CA LYS A 41 6.01 1.67 -23.87
C LYS A 41 5.56 0.26 -24.28
N GLU A 42 5.18 -0.59 -23.31
CA GLU A 42 4.68 -1.93 -23.59
C GLU A 42 3.29 -1.93 -24.25
N SER A 43 2.41 -0.99 -23.86
CA SER A 43 1.05 -0.90 -24.41
C SER A 43 1.02 -0.54 -25.89
N ILE A 44 2.00 0.26 -26.36
CA ILE A 44 2.15 0.59 -27.79
C ILE A 44 2.66 -0.63 -28.57
N LEU A 45 3.56 -1.41 -27.99
CA LEU A 45 4.19 -2.57 -28.62
C LEU A 45 3.25 -3.79 -28.68
N LEU A 46 2.39 -4.00 -27.67
CA LEU A 46 1.37 -5.06 -27.68
C LEU A 46 0.17 -4.74 -28.57
N ARG A 47 -0.11 -3.46 -28.81
CA ARG A 47 -1.21 -2.99 -29.66
C ARG A 47 -0.86 -3.07 -31.15
N THR A 48 0.42 -2.99 -31.52
CA THR A 48 0.91 -3.34 -32.87
C THR A 48 0.92 -4.85 -33.12
N LEU A 49 0.94 -5.67 -32.06
CA LEU A 49 0.92 -7.14 -32.10
C LEU A 49 -0.47 -7.78 -31.89
N GLY A 50 -1.53 -6.99 -31.64
CA GLY A 50 -2.92 -7.47 -31.60
C GLY A 50 -3.39 -8.11 -30.29
N ALA A 51 -2.70 -7.90 -29.16
CA ALA A 51 -3.05 -8.55 -27.89
C ALA A 51 -4.35 -8.00 -27.25
N PRO A 52 -5.23 -8.87 -26.71
CA PRO A 52 -6.51 -8.45 -26.11
C PRO A 52 -6.31 -7.78 -24.74
N TRP A 53 -6.94 -6.62 -24.56
CA TRP A 53 -6.93 -5.78 -23.35
C TRP A 53 -7.20 -6.50 -22.02
N ARG A 54 -7.88 -7.65 -22.04
CA ARG A 54 -8.18 -8.47 -20.85
C ARG A 54 -6.92 -9.10 -20.25
N GLN A 55 -5.89 -9.39 -21.06
CA GLN A 55 -4.65 -10.02 -20.59
C GLN A 55 -3.78 -9.04 -19.80
N ILE A 56 -3.74 -7.78 -20.22
CA ILE A 56 -3.00 -6.72 -19.54
C ILE A 56 -3.60 -6.44 -18.16
N VAL A 57 -4.93 -6.30 -18.08
CA VAL A 57 -5.63 -6.08 -16.81
C VAL A 57 -5.46 -7.26 -15.86
N SER A 58 -5.51 -8.51 -16.36
CA SER A 58 -5.29 -9.70 -15.54
C SER A 58 -3.87 -9.77 -14.97
N SER A 59 -2.85 -9.34 -15.73
CA SER A 59 -1.46 -9.32 -15.26
C SER A 59 -1.27 -8.31 -14.12
N VAL A 60 -1.84 -7.10 -14.26
CA VAL A 60 -1.79 -6.08 -13.21
C VAL A 60 -2.53 -6.53 -11.95
N ILE A 61 -3.72 -7.11 -12.08
CA ILE A 61 -4.46 -7.60 -10.92
C ILE A 61 -3.67 -8.69 -10.19
N ALA A 62 -3.06 -9.63 -10.93
CA ALA A 62 -2.23 -10.68 -10.33
C ALA A 62 -1.03 -10.08 -9.57
N GLU A 63 -0.31 -9.15 -10.17
CA GLU A 63 0.85 -8.49 -9.56
C GLU A 63 0.49 -7.76 -8.25
N TYR A 64 -0.56 -6.93 -8.28
CA TYR A 64 -1.02 -6.20 -7.09
C TYR A 64 -1.64 -7.12 -6.03
N MET A 65 -2.19 -8.28 -6.43
CA MET A 65 -2.66 -9.30 -5.49
C MET A 65 -1.47 -9.91 -4.72
N PHE A 66 -0.39 -10.26 -5.41
CA PHE A 66 0.84 -10.75 -4.75
C PHE A 66 1.45 -9.69 -3.84
N LEU A 67 1.56 -8.44 -4.30
CA LEU A 67 2.09 -7.33 -3.50
C LEU A 67 1.22 -7.07 -2.25
N GLY A 68 -0.11 -7.07 -2.41
CA GLY A 68 -1.04 -6.91 -1.31
C GLY A 68 -0.93 -8.03 -0.28
N LEU A 69 -0.84 -9.28 -0.74
CA LEU A 69 -0.75 -10.45 0.14
C LEU A 69 0.56 -10.45 0.93
N ILE A 70 1.70 -10.20 0.27
CA ILE A 70 3.02 -10.14 0.92
C ILE A 70 3.07 -8.98 1.93
N SER A 71 2.57 -7.81 1.55
CA SER A 71 2.51 -6.64 2.44
C SER A 71 1.62 -6.89 3.66
N GLY A 72 0.41 -7.42 3.44
CA GLY A 72 -0.53 -7.76 4.51
C GLY A 72 0.02 -8.79 5.49
N LEU A 73 0.61 -9.88 4.99
CA LEU A 73 1.24 -10.91 5.81
C LEU A 73 2.41 -10.34 6.61
N THR A 74 3.29 -9.56 5.98
CA THR A 74 4.44 -8.95 6.65
C THR A 74 3.98 -8.00 7.76
N GLY A 75 2.98 -7.17 7.49
CA GLY A 75 2.37 -6.28 8.49
C GLY A 75 1.73 -7.04 9.65
N ALA A 76 1.01 -8.13 9.37
CA ALA A 76 0.40 -8.96 10.40
C ALA A 76 1.46 -9.62 11.30
N VAL A 77 2.53 -10.16 10.71
CA VAL A 77 3.66 -10.75 11.46
C VAL A 77 4.34 -9.69 12.34
N LEU A 78 4.62 -8.50 11.79
CA LEU A 78 5.21 -7.39 12.55
C LEU A 78 4.30 -6.94 13.71
N ALA A 79 2.99 -6.84 13.48
CA ALA A 79 2.02 -6.46 14.51
C ALA A 79 1.95 -7.50 15.64
N ILE A 80 1.94 -8.79 15.30
CA ILE A 80 1.96 -9.89 16.29
C ILE A 80 3.27 -9.85 17.08
N ALA A 81 4.42 -9.69 16.41
CA ALA A 81 5.72 -9.61 17.06
C ALA A 81 5.81 -8.40 18.01
N ALA A 82 5.33 -7.24 17.58
CA ALA A 82 5.29 -6.03 18.40
C ALA A 82 4.34 -6.20 19.61
N SER A 83 3.15 -6.77 19.39
CA SER A 83 2.19 -7.04 20.46
C SER A 83 2.75 -8.04 21.48
N TRP A 84 3.39 -9.11 21.01
CA TRP A 84 4.05 -10.10 21.86
C TRP A 84 5.20 -9.48 22.66
N GLY A 85 6.06 -8.68 22.02
CA GLY A 85 7.16 -7.99 22.68
C GLY A 85 6.67 -7.01 23.75
N LEU A 86 5.63 -6.23 23.45
CA LEU A 86 5.03 -5.31 24.42
C LEU A 86 4.40 -6.07 25.59
N SER A 87 3.68 -7.16 25.33
CA SER A 87 3.02 -7.96 26.37
C SER A 87 4.03 -8.64 27.30
N PHE A 88 5.13 -9.16 26.76
CA PHE A 88 6.16 -9.85 27.53
C PHE A 88 7.01 -8.87 28.37
N TYR A 89 7.48 -7.76 27.78
CA TYR A 89 8.38 -6.82 28.48
C TYR A 89 7.66 -5.87 29.43
N PHE A 90 6.49 -5.33 29.05
CA PHE A 90 5.83 -4.29 29.82
C PHE A 90 4.70 -4.81 30.71
N PHE A 91 3.94 -5.80 30.24
CA PHE A 91 2.71 -6.21 30.92
C PHE A 91 2.80 -7.55 31.67
N LYS A 92 3.82 -8.39 31.42
CA LYS A 92 3.96 -9.75 31.99
C LYS A 92 2.68 -10.60 31.85
N THR A 93 1.91 -10.39 30.79
CA THR A 93 0.63 -11.07 30.53
C THR A 93 0.63 -11.76 29.17
N VAL A 94 -0.26 -12.73 28.99
CA VAL A 94 -0.44 -13.45 27.72
C VAL A 94 -0.93 -12.46 26.66
N ALA A 95 -0.24 -12.38 25.53
CA ALA A 95 -0.60 -11.51 24.41
C ALA A 95 -2.02 -11.84 23.92
N ALA A 96 -2.94 -10.87 24.02
CA ALA A 96 -4.30 -10.99 23.53
C ALA A 96 -4.32 -10.83 22.00
N ILE A 97 -3.94 -11.88 21.28
CA ILE A 97 -3.97 -11.90 19.81
C ILE A 97 -5.40 -12.20 19.37
N SER A 98 -6.08 -11.20 18.81
CA SER A 98 -7.41 -11.39 18.22
C SER A 98 -7.28 -12.02 16.83
N LEU A 99 -7.57 -13.32 16.75
CA LEU A 99 -7.71 -14.08 15.49
C LEU A 99 -8.52 -13.33 14.41
N PRO A 100 -9.68 -12.70 14.70
CA PRO A 100 -10.42 -11.97 13.68
C PRO A 100 -9.66 -10.75 13.13
N ALA A 101 -8.86 -10.05 13.94
CA ALA A 101 -8.09 -8.89 13.46
C ALA A 101 -6.90 -9.35 12.60
N VAL A 102 -6.22 -10.43 13.00
CA VAL A 102 -5.09 -11.01 12.26
C VAL A 102 -5.49 -11.45 10.86
N ILE A 103 -6.74 -11.89 10.65
CA ILE A 103 -7.22 -12.32 9.33
C ILE A 103 -7.85 -11.15 8.55
N SER A 104 -8.69 -10.34 9.20
CA SER A 104 -9.42 -9.28 8.52
C SER A 104 -8.51 -8.16 8.00
N ILE A 105 -7.50 -7.75 8.77
CA ILE A 105 -6.59 -6.65 8.39
C ILE A 105 -5.78 -6.97 7.12
N PRO A 106 -5.04 -8.09 7.01
CA PRO A 106 -4.28 -8.40 5.79
C PRO A 106 -5.19 -8.62 4.58
N LEU A 107 -6.38 -9.18 4.77
CA LEU A 107 -7.37 -9.32 3.70
C LEU A 107 -7.83 -7.95 3.19
N LEU A 108 -8.10 -7.02 4.12
CA LEU A 108 -8.51 -5.65 3.81
C LEU A 108 -7.38 -4.87 3.11
N VAL A 109 -6.14 -5.00 3.59
CA VAL A 109 -4.95 -4.41 2.95
C VAL A 109 -4.74 -4.95 1.53
N THR A 110 -4.89 -6.26 1.35
CA THR A 110 -4.79 -6.88 0.02
C THR A 110 -5.89 -6.37 -0.90
N GLY A 111 -7.12 -6.30 -0.41
CA GLY A 111 -8.27 -5.75 -1.14
C GLY A 111 -8.04 -4.30 -1.57
N ILE A 112 -7.62 -3.42 -0.65
CA ILE A 112 -7.30 -2.02 -0.97
C ILE A 112 -6.17 -1.93 -2.00
N THR A 113 -5.13 -2.75 -1.87
CA THR A 113 -3.97 -2.74 -2.78
C THR A 113 -4.37 -3.14 -4.20
N VAL A 114 -5.17 -4.20 -4.33
CA VAL A 114 -5.72 -4.66 -5.61
C VAL A 114 -6.66 -3.61 -6.22
N LEU A 115 -7.55 -3.03 -5.40
CA LEU A 115 -8.44 -1.95 -5.84
C LEU A 115 -7.66 -0.72 -6.31
N ALA A 116 -6.61 -0.33 -5.60
CA ALA A 116 -5.73 0.77 -5.98
C ALA A 116 -4.99 0.49 -7.30
N GLY A 117 -4.52 -0.74 -7.51
CA GLY A 117 -3.94 -1.19 -8.79
C GLY A 117 -4.95 -1.14 -9.94
N GLY A 118 -6.17 -1.64 -9.72
CA GLY A 118 -7.26 -1.65 -10.70
C GLY A 118 -7.77 -0.24 -11.06
N LEU A 119 -7.99 0.62 -10.05
CA LEU A 119 -8.30 2.04 -10.24
C LEU A 119 -7.14 2.78 -10.91
N GLY A 120 -5.90 2.37 -10.61
CA GLY A 120 -4.70 2.81 -11.29
C GLY A 120 -4.81 2.65 -12.80
N CYS A 121 -5.21 1.45 -13.25
CA CYS A 121 -5.52 1.16 -14.65
C CYS A 121 -6.67 2.02 -15.20
N TRP A 122 -7.79 2.18 -14.49
CA TRP A 122 -8.88 3.09 -14.91
C TRP A 122 -8.45 4.56 -15.02
N GLY A 123 -7.53 5.02 -14.18
CA GLY A 123 -6.91 6.34 -14.32
C GLY A 123 -6.07 6.48 -15.59
N ILE A 124 -5.44 5.39 -16.06
CA ILE A 124 -4.77 5.35 -17.38
C ILE A 124 -5.82 5.46 -18.50
N PHE A 125 -6.94 4.75 -18.39
CA PHE A 125 -8.04 4.82 -19.36
C PHE A 125 -8.60 6.23 -19.59
N ARG A 126 -8.50 7.13 -18.60
CA ARG A 126 -9.10 8.47 -18.68
C ARG A 126 -8.15 9.57 -19.20
N ARG A 127 -6.83 9.32 -19.31
CA ARG A 127 -5.85 10.32 -19.80
C ARG A 127 -5.03 9.88 -21.03
N SER A 128 -5.11 8.63 -21.46
CA SER A 128 -4.12 8.05 -22.38
C SER A 128 -4.40 8.18 -23.89
N ALA A 129 -4.82 9.34 -24.41
CA ALA A 129 -4.73 9.55 -25.87
C ALA A 129 -4.51 11.01 -26.28
N LEU A 130 -5.25 11.96 -25.70
CA LEU A 130 -5.25 13.35 -26.16
C LEU A 130 -4.13 14.22 -25.58
N GLU A 131 -3.62 13.93 -24.38
CA GLU A 131 -2.52 14.69 -23.76
C GLU A 131 -1.15 14.26 -24.30
N ALA A 132 -0.97 12.97 -24.61
CA ALA A 132 0.27 12.46 -25.21
C ALA A 132 0.52 13.04 -26.62
N LEU A 133 -0.54 13.32 -27.39
CA LEU A 133 -0.48 13.96 -28.71
C LEU A 133 -0.35 15.49 -28.67
N ARG A 134 -0.58 16.13 -27.52
CA ARG A 134 -0.41 17.58 -27.34
C ARG A 134 0.95 17.98 -26.79
N ALA A 135 1.66 17.07 -26.13
CA ALA A 135 3.02 17.31 -25.66
C ALA A 135 4.07 17.25 -26.80
N GLU A 136 3.67 16.78 -27.98
CA GLU A 136 4.52 16.66 -29.18
C GLU A 136 4.31 17.81 -30.19
N ARG A 137 3.67 18.91 -29.76
CA ARG A 137 3.52 20.13 -30.54
C ARG A 137 4.01 21.33 -29.74
#